data_AF-A0AAV1C0K1-F1
#
_entry.id   AF-A0AAV1C0K1-F1
#
_cell.length_a   1.000
_cell.length_b   1.000
_cell.length_c   1.000
_cell.angle_alpha   90.00
_cell.angle_beta   90.00
_cell.angle_gamma   90.00
#
_symmetry.space_group_name_H-M   'P 1'
#
loop_
_entity.id
_entity.type
_entity.pdbx_description
1 polymer ?
#
loop_
_entity_poly.entity_id
_entity_poly.type
_entity_poly.pdbx_seq_one_letter_code
_entity_poly.pdbx_strand_id
1 'polypeptide(L)'
;MLSPYSLARQMNDQISIAKGLIEIANERSDVRFAMDLTSQISHLQVILSDAAIRDHDGSQSTLAESKAAIQNMAFLLNEAQQLEYDAATTIVKLKDKIDNLELETRSINEKSSKYGQIAAEAIQGIFTVSVLD
;
A
#
# COMPACT_ATOMS: atom_id res chain seq x y z
N MET A 1 -23.92 19.83 1.35
CA MET A 1 -22.49 19.74 1.72
C MET A 1 -22.38 19.81 3.23
N LEU A 2 -21.68 18.87 3.87
CA LEU A 2 -21.42 18.91 5.31
C LEU A 2 -20.41 20.03 5.63
N SER A 3 -20.69 20.82 6.67
CA SER A 3 -19.79 21.86 7.18
C SER A 3 -18.37 21.31 7.37
N PRO A 4 -17.29 22.06 7.03
CA PRO A 4 -15.90 21.68 7.33
C PRO A 4 -15.64 21.38 8.81
N TYR A 5 -16.48 21.91 9.70
CA TYR A 5 -16.41 21.69 11.14
C TYR A 5 -17.27 20.52 11.63
N SER A 6 -17.90 19.78 10.71
CA SER A 6 -18.62 18.56 11.06
C SER A 6 -17.62 17.47 11.45
N LEU A 7 -17.79 16.91 12.63
CA LEU A 7 -16.99 15.78 13.11
C LEU A 7 -17.07 14.61 12.15
N ALA A 8 -18.25 14.37 11.55
CA ALA A 8 -18.41 13.31 10.57
C ALA A 8 -17.54 13.52 9.33
N ARG A 9 -17.34 14.76 8.89
CA ARG A 9 -16.44 15.07 7.78
C ARG A 9 -14.98 14.85 8.17
N GLN A 10 -14.56 15.34 9.35
CA GLN A 10 -13.20 15.15 9.84
C GLN A 10 -12.84 13.66 9.97
N MET A 11 -13.76 12.84 10.49
CA MET A 11 -13.57 11.40 10.59
C MET A 11 -13.43 10.74 9.22
N ASN A 12 -14.28 11.09 8.26
CA ASN A 12 -14.18 10.56 6.89
C ASN A 12 -12.86 10.94 6.21
N ASP A 13 -12.41 12.19 6.38
CA ASP A 13 -11.14 12.65 5.83
C ASP A 13 -9.96 11.87 6.45
N GLN A 14 -9.95 11.68 7.77
CA GLN A 14 -8.94 10.88 8.45
C GLN A 14 -8.97 9.40 8.04
N ILE A 15 -10.16 8.80 7.87
CA ILE A 15 -10.31 7.42 7.35
C ILE A 15 -9.69 7.32 5.95
N SER A 16 -9.94 8.29 5.07
CA SER A 16 -9.40 8.27 3.71
C SER A 16 -7.86 8.33 3.71
N ILE A 17 -7.27 9.16 4.57
CA ILE A 17 -5.81 9.24 4.72
C ILE A 17 -5.26 7.93 5.29
N ALA A 18 -5.87 7.41 6.36
CA ALA A 18 -5.45 6.18 7.01
C ALA A 18 -5.45 4.96 6.06
N LYS A 19 -6.43 4.86 5.16
CA LYS A 19 -6.44 3.81 4.12
C LYS A 19 -5.21 3.87 3.20
N GLY A 20 -4.79 5.05 2.78
CA GLY A 20 -3.57 5.21 1.98
C GLY A 20 -2.31 4.79 2.77
N LEU A 21 -2.27 5.10 4.06
CA LEU A 21 -1.16 4.73 4.94
C LEU A 21 -1.08 3.20 5.19
N ILE A 22 -2.22 2.50 5.22
CA ILE A 22 -2.24 1.02 5.32
C ILE A 22 -1.54 0.39 4.12
N GLU A 23 -1.79 0.88 2.90
CA GLU A 23 -1.11 0.36 1.70
C GLU A 23 0.41 0.57 1.76
N ILE A 24 0.84 1.74 2.24
CA ILE A 24 2.27 2.03 2.46
C ILE A 24 2.85 1.12 3.55
N ALA A 25 2.11 0.87 4.63
CA ALA A 25 2.53 -0.05 5.70
C ALA A 25 2.70 -1.48 5.20
N ASN A 26 1.77 -1.96 4.36
CA ASN A 26 1.86 -3.27 3.74
C ASN A 26 3.08 -3.38 2.83
N GLU A 27 3.37 -2.37 2.00
CA GLU A 27 4.59 -2.35 1.17
C GLU A 27 5.86 -2.38 2.04
N ARG A 28 5.85 -1.70 3.18
CA ARG A 28 6.96 -1.69 4.15
C ARG A 28 7.01 -2.93 5.05
N SER A 29 6.06 -3.86 4.92
CA SER A 29 5.89 -5.03 5.81
C SER A 29 5.71 -4.67 7.30
N ASP A 30 5.14 -3.49 7.60
CA ASP A 30 4.81 -3.07 8.96
C ASP A 30 3.37 -3.47 9.32
N VAL A 31 3.23 -4.76 9.68
CA VAL A 31 1.92 -5.35 10.00
C VAL A 31 1.30 -4.71 11.24
N ARG A 32 2.11 -4.32 12.23
CA ARG A 32 1.61 -3.74 13.48
C ARG A 32 0.94 -2.39 13.21
N PHE A 33 1.62 -1.50 12.49
CA PHE A 33 1.06 -0.19 12.18
C PHE A 33 -0.20 -0.29 11.30
N ALA A 34 -0.23 -1.23 10.34
CA ALA A 34 -1.42 -1.50 9.54
C ALA A 34 -2.62 -1.98 10.39
N MET A 35 -2.37 -2.83 11.39
CA MET A 35 -3.40 -3.29 12.33
C MET A 35 -3.94 -2.15 13.20
N ASP A 36 -3.06 -1.28 13.72
CA ASP A 36 -3.44 -0.14 14.56
C ASP A 36 -4.34 0.85 13.78
N LEU A 37 -3.96 1.17 12.54
CA LEU A 37 -4.77 1.98 11.63
C LEU A 37 -6.12 1.32 11.31
N THR A 38 -6.13 0.01 11.03
CA THR A 38 -7.36 -0.74 10.73
C THR A 38 -8.34 -0.75 11.90
N SER A 39 -7.82 -0.93 13.12
CA SER A 39 -8.61 -0.86 14.35
C SER A 39 -9.26 0.52 14.51
N GLN A 40 -8.48 1.59 14.34
CA GLN A 40 -9.01 2.94 14.46
C GLN A 40 -9.97 3.35 13.33
N ILE A 41 -9.78 2.85 12.10
CA ILE A 41 -10.78 3.03 11.03
C ILE A 41 -12.11 2.39 11.43
N SER A 42 -12.07 1.14 11.91
CA SER A 42 -13.28 0.41 12.31
C SER A 42 -14.00 1.15 13.45
N HIS A 43 -13.25 1.66 14.42
CA HIS A 43 -13.79 2.44 15.54
C HIS A 43 -14.46 3.74 15.06
N LEU A 44 -13.81 4.51 14.18
CA LEU A 44 -14.42 5.72 13.61
C LEU A 44 -15.69 5.41 12.79
N GLN A 45 -15.71 4.29 12.06
CA GLN A 45 -16.90 3.85 11.31
C GLN A 45 -18.06 3.47 12.22
N VAL A 46 -17.79 2.83 13.37
CA VAL A 46 -18.83 2.54 14.37
C VAL A 46 -19.41 3.84 14.91
N ILE A 47 -18.59 4.82 15.30
CA ILE A 47 -19.08 6.12 15.80
C ILE A 47 -19.91 6.84 14.73
N LEU A 48 -19.46 6.84 13.47
CA LEU A 48 -20.20 7.44 12.35
C LEU A 48 -21.56 6.75 12.13
N SER A 49 -21.58 5.41 12.19
CA SER A 49 -22.81 4.62 12.06
C SER A 49 -23.78 4.91 13.20
N ASP A 50 -23.29 4.90 14.44
CA ASP A 50 -24.08 5.19 15.63
C ASP A 50 -24.63 6.60 15.61
N ALA A 51 -23.84 7.59 15.20
CA ALA A 51 -24.29 8.97 15.05
C ALA A 51 -25.38 9.12 13.98
N ALA A 52 -25.30 8.37 12.88
CA ALA A 52 -26.32 8.37 11.83
C ALA A 52 -27.64 7.70 12.29
N ILE A 53 -27.56 6.70 13.16
CA ILE A 53 -28.75 6.01 13.71
C ILE A 53 -29.38 6.83 14.84
N ARG A 54 -28.57 7.53 15.64
CA ARG A 54 -28.97 8.24 16.87
C ARG A 54 -29.21 9.74 16.68
N ASP A 55 -29.44 10.20 15.45
CA ASP A 55 -29.64 11.60 15.02
C ASP A 55 -30.75 12.37 15.79
N HIS A 56 -31.44 11.71 16.73
CA HIS A 56 -32.48 12.26 17.58
C HIS A 56 -32.10 12.47 19.06
N ASP A 57 -30.95 11.98 19.53
CA ASP A 57 -30.50 12.13 20.93
C ASP A 57 -29.05 12.62 20.96
N GLY A 58 -28.89 13.94 20.88
CA GLY A 58 -27.61 14.68 20.90
C GLY A 58 -26.91 14.60 22.26
N SER A 59 -26.58 13.38 22.70
CA SER A 59 -25.93 13.16 23.98
C SER A 59 -24.50 13.73 23.96
N GLN A 60 -24.15 14.51 24.97
CA GLN A 60 -22.80 15.06 25.13
C GLN A 60 -21.71 13.97 25.18
N SER A 61 -22.10 12.73 25.51
CA SER A 61 -21.22 11.55 25.50
C SER A 61 -20.69 11.22 24.10
N THR A 62 -21.58 11.21 23.08
CA THR A 62 -21.20 10.92 21.69
C THR A 62 -20.25 11.98 21.12
N LEU A 63 -20.39 13.24 21.56
CA LEU A 63 -19.49 14.32 21.17
C LEU A 63 -18.08 14.16 21.75
N ALA A 64 -17.97 13.77 23.02
CA ALA A 64 -16.69 13.54 23.68
C ALA A 64 -15.96 12.34 23.06
N GLU A 65 -16.69 11.23 22.84
CA GLU A 65 -16.19 10.03 22.17
C GLU A 65 -15.70 10.33 20.75
N SER A 66 -16.48 11.10 19.97
CA SER A 66 -16.09 11.52 18.63
C SER A 66 -14.79 12.32 18.61
N LYS A 67 -14.63 13.28 19.55
CA LYS A 67 -13.41 14.08 19.66
C LYS A 67 -12.20 13.24 20.05
N ALA A 68 -12.36 12.33 21.01
CA ALA A 68 -11.29 11.43 21.44
C ALA A 68 -10.85 10.51 20.30
N ALA A 69 -11.80 9.96 19.53
CA ALA A 69 -11.49 9.09 18.40
C ALA A 69 -10.75 9.83 17.28
N ILE A 70 -11.15 11.07 16.96
CA ILE A 70 -10.44 11.95 16.01
C ILE A 70 -9.02 12.25 16.48
N GLN A 71 -8.82 12.50 17.79
CA GLN A 71 -7.50 12.76 18.36
C GLN A 71 -6.61 11.52 18.32
N ASN A 72 -7.15 10.34 18.66
CA ASN A 72 -6.40 9.08 18.60
C ASN A 72 -5.97 8.75 17.17
N MET A 73 -6.86 8.95 16.19
CA MET A 73 -6.48 8.79 14.79
C MET A 73 -5.43 9.84 14.37
N ALA A 74 -5.60 11.10 14.77
CA ALA A 74 -4.61 12.16 14.48
C ALA A 74 -3.21 11.82 15.03
N PHE A 75 -3.13 11.16 16.20
CA PHE A 75 -1.87 10.68 16.74
C PHE A 75 -1.20 9.66 15.81
N LEU A 76 -1.93 8.64 15.35
CA LEU A 76 -1.40 7.67 14.39
C LEU A 76 -1.00 8.31 13.05
N LEU A 77 -1.77 9.29 12.57
CA LEU A 77 -1.41 10.04 11.36
C LEU A 77 -0.12 10.85 11.54
N ASN A 78 0.08 11.43 12.72
CA ASN A 78 1.32 12.15 13.03
C ASN A 78 2.51 11.20 13.18
N GLU A 79 2.32 10.05 13.80
CA GLU A 79 3.33 8.99 13.86
C GLU A 79 3.74 8.53 12.46
N ALA A 80 2.77 8.36 11.55
CA ALA A 80 3.03 8.03 10.15
C ALA A 80 3.96 9.06 9.49
N GLN A 81 3.71 10.36 9.72
CA GLN A 81 4.55 11.43 9.20
C GLN A 81 5.97 11.37 9.77
N GLN A 82 6.12 11.10 11.06
CA GLN A 82 7.44 10.98 11.71
C GLN A 82 8.22 9.76 11.22
N LEU A 83 7.53 8.67 10.93
CA LEU A 83 8.11 7.44 10.37
C LEU A 83 8.32 7.51 8.85
N GLU A 84 8.11 8.68 8.25
CA GLU A 84 8.25 8.94 6.81
C GLU A 84 7.39 7.98 5.97
N TYR A 85 6.16 7.70 6.43
CA TYR A 85 5.13 7.08 5.61
C TYR A 85 4.62 8.09 4.58
N ASP A 86 5.46 8.37 3.60
CA ASP A 86 5.21 9.29 2.51
C ASP A 86 5.03 8.52 1.19
N ALA A 87 4.00 8.91 0.44
CA ALA A 87 3.63 8.27 -0.81
C ALA A 87 4.69 8.52 -1.89
N ALA A 88 5.29 9.71 -1.96
CA ALA A 88 6.30 10.01 -2.98
C ALA A 88 7.55 9.15 -2.78
N THR A 89 8.03 9.03 -1.54
CA THR A 89 9.16 8.17 -1.17
C THR A 89 8.88 6.70 -1.49
N THR A 90 7.68 6.23 -1.17
CA THR A 90 7.28 4.83 -1.45
C THR A 90 7.20 4.56 -2.95
N ILE A 91 6.62 5.48 -3.73
CA ILE A 91 6.54 5.39 -5.20
C ILE A 91 7.95 5.36 -5.82
N VAL A 92 8.87 6.21 -5.36
CA VAL A 92 10.25 6.20 -5.86
C VAL A 92 10.93 4.85 -5.60
N LYS A 93 10.81 4.30 -4.38
CA LYS A 93 11.35 2.97 -4.05
C LYS A 93 10.75 1.86 -4.91
N LEU A 94 9.44 1.90 -5.11
CA LEU A 94 8.73 0.94 -5.97
C LEU A 94 9.21 1.04 -7.42
N LYS A 95 9.41 2.25 -7.93
CA LYS A 95 9.94 2.49 -9.26
C LYS A 95 11.36 1.93 -9.40
N ASP A 96 12.25 2.21 -8.45
CA ASP A 96 13.63 1.67 -8.47
C ASP A 96 13.62 0.13 -8.47
N LYS A 97 12.69 -0.49 -7.74
CA LYS A 97 12.50 -1.95 -7.73
C LYS A 97 12.04 -2.48 -9.10
N ILE A 98 11.12 -1.79 -9.76
CA ILE A 98 10.67 -2.14 -11.12
C ILE A 98 11.84 -2.03 -12.12
N ASP A 99 12.56 -0.92 -12.11
CA ASP A 99 13.70 -0.69 -13.02
C ASP A 99 14.77 -1.80 -12.85
N ASN A 100 15.05 -2.20 -11.61
CA ASN A 100 15.97 -3.30 -11.33
C ASN A 100 15.45 -4.66 -11.85
N LEU A 101 14.17 -4.97 -11.65
CA LEU A 101 13.55 -6.20 -12.15
C LEU A 101 13.55 -6.26 -13.69
N GLU A 102 13.34 -5.13 -14.36
CA GLU A 102 13.44 -5.06 -15.82
C GLU A 102 14.86 -5.36 -16.32
N LEU A 103 15.88 -4.81 -15.65
CA LEU A 103 17.28 -5.07 -15.99
C LEU A 103 17.65 -6.55 -15.79
N GLU A 104 17.21 -7.15 -14.68
CA GLU A 104 17.41 -8.57 -14.41
C GLU A 104 16.74 -9.44 -15.49
N THR A 105 15.50 -9.11 -15.85
CA THR A 105 14.74 -9.83 -16.89
C THR A 105 15.45 -9.76 -18.24
N ARG A 106 15.97 -8.58 -18.63
CA ARG A 106 16.74 -8.43 -19.87
C ARG A 106 18.02 -9.28 -19.85
N SER A 107 18.76 -9.26 -18.75
CA SER A 107 19.98 -10.07 -18.56
C SER A 107 19.69 -11.57 -18.67
N ILE A 108 18.59 -12.05 -18.06
CA ILE A 108 18.17 -13.45 -18.15
C ILE A 108 17.80 -13.82 -19.60
N ASN A 109 17.06 -12.96 -20.30
CA ASN A 109 16.67 -13.20 -21.69
C ASN A 109 17.89 -13.26 -22.63
N GLU A 110 18.87 -12.37 -22.46
CA GLU A 110 20.11 -12.40 -23.23
C GLU A 110 20.91 -13.70 -22.99
N LYS A 111 21.01 -14.16 -21.74
CA LYS A 111 21.65 -15.43 -21.40
C LYS A 111 20.91 -16.61 -22.02
N SER A 112 19.58 -16.64 -21.88
CA SER A 112 18.73 -17.69 -22.45
C SER A 112 18.87 -17.77 -23.97
N SER A 113 18.88 -16.63 -24.66
CA SER A 113 19.09 -16.56 -26.10
C SER A 113 20.45 -17.11 -26.53
N LYS A 114 21.53 -16.74 -25.82
CA LYS A 114 22.88 -17.29 -26.08
C LYS A 114 22.93 -18.80 -25.90
N TYR A 115 22.32 -19.34 -24.84
CA TYR A 115 22.26 -20.80 -24.66
C TYR A 115 21.46 -21.49 -25.76
N GLY A 116 20.35 -20.89 -26.20
CA GLY A 116 19.57 -21.38 -27.34
C GLY A 116 20.38 -21.41 -28.63
N GLN A 117 21.16 -20.35 -28.90
CA GLN A 117 22.06 -20.30 -30.06
C GLN A 117 23.13 -21.39 -29.98
N ILE A 118 23.84 -21.51 -28.85
CA ILE A 118 24.87 -22.54 -28.67
C ILE A 118 24.29 -23.95 -28.86
N ALA A 119 23.10 -24.22 -28.33
CA ALA A 119 22.44 -25.50 -28.50
C ALA A 119 22.08 -25.77 -29.97
N ALA A 120 21.58 -24.77 -30.70
CA ALA A 120 21.27 -24.89 -32.12
C ALA A 120 22.53 -25.12 -32.97
N GLU A 121 23.61 -24.38 -32.69
CA GLU A 121 24.90 -24.54 -33.37
C GLU A 121 25.51 -25.92 -33.12
N ALA A 122 25.43 -26.44 -31.89
CA ALA A 122 25.89 -27.78 -31.55
C ALA A 122 25.10 -28.86 -32.31
N ILE A 123 23.77 -28.73 -32.41
CA ILE A 123 22.92 -29.66 -33.16
C ILE A 123 23.26 -29.62 -34.67
N GLN A 124 23.43 -28.43 -35.25
CA GLN A 124 23.82 -28.30 -36.65
C GLN A 124 25.19 -28.92 -36.93
N GLY A 125 26.18 -28.72 -36.05
CA GLY A 125 27.49 -29.34 -36.16
C GLY A 125 27.42 -30.87 -36.19
N ILE A 126 26.63 -31.47 -35.31
CA ILE A 126 26.42 -32.94 -35.26
C ILE A 126 25.82 -33.47 -36.57
N PHE A 127 24.81 -32.79 -37.14
CA PHE A 127 24.22 -33.21 -38.40
C PHE A 127 25.20 -33.11 -39.58
N THR A 128 26.06 -32.09 -39.63
CA THR A 128 27.04 -31.95 -40.73
C THR A 128 28.15 -33.01 -40.70
N VAL A 129 28.60 -33.41 -39.52
CA VAL A 129 29.60 -34.49 -39.38
C VAL A 129 29.00 -35.85 -39.78
N SER A 130 27.72 -36.09 -39.46
CA SER A 130 27.02 -37.34 -39.77
C SER A 130 26.72 -37.55 -41.27
N VAL A 131 26.85 -36.52 -42.11
CA VAL A 131 26.56 -36.55 -43.56
C VAL A 131 27.85 -36.68 -44.40
N LEU A 132 29.02 -36.60 -43.75
CA LEU A 132 30.34 -36.66 -44.40
C LEU A 132 31.09 -38.00 -44.18
N ASP A 133 30.49 -38.94 -43.43
CA ASP A 133 30.93 -40.34 -43.27
C ASP A 133 30.07 -41.28 -44.15
#